data_AF-A0A925V7D7-F1
#
_entry.id   AF-A0A925V7D7-F1
#
_cell.length_a   1.000
_cell.length_b   1.000
_cell.length_c   1.000
_cell.angle_alpha   90.00
_cell.angle_beta   90.00
_cell.angle_gamma   90.00
#
_symmetry.space_group_name_H-M   'P 1'
#
loop_
_entity.id
_entity.type
_entity.pdbx_description
1 polymer ?
#
loop_
_entity_poly.entity_id
_entity_poly.type
_entity_poly.pdbx_seq_one_letter_code
_entity_poly.pdbx_strand_id
1 'polypeptide(L)'
;MSATGDNVVDLRAEARSIRCIDPATRASLGTVAVDSPEQVRAAIARARAAQIGWAETDFAKRRAVLQRMNDHILEHSDELVDVIVKDAGKTRENALVGEIWTVLEKLRWTIANGERYLRSEAVSSGLLAHKRARLEYRPLGVIGAIIPWNYPLQNILNPLIPALMAGNAVVVKPSEWVAWSAERIVAIAKDALVAEGCSPDLVQLVQGYAETGKALIGGGIDSLVFIGSVENGRRVLATAAESLVPVVLELGGKDPFIVCDDASLEQAAHAALAGCFINAGQNCVA
;
A
#
# COMPACT_ATOMS: atom_id res chain seq x y z
N MET A 1 -18.16 -33.89 32.92
CA MET A 1 -16.91 -33.17 33.20
C MET A 1 -16.80 -32.06 32.16
N SER A 2 -16.79 -30.83 32.66
CA SER A 2 -17.00 -29.58 31.93
C SER A 2 -15.93 -29.32 30.86
N ALA A 3 -16.39 -29.03 29.64
CA ALA A 3 -15.60 -28.41 28.60
C ALA A 3 -15.46 -26.92 28.89
N THR A 4 -14.28 -26.49 29.36
CA THR A 4 -13.92 -25.07 29.36
C THR A 4 -13.25 -24.77 28.04
N GLY A 5 -14.04 -24.30 27.07
CA GLY A 5 -13.52 -23.59 25.92
C GLY A 5 -12.95 -22.26 26.39
N ASP A 6 -11.64 -22.10 26.26
CA ASP A 6 -10.98 -20.81 26.44
C ASP A 6 -11.47 -19.86 25.35
N ASN A 7 -12.50 -19.09 25.69
CA ASN A 7 -12.84 -17.84 25.01
C ASN A 7 -11.69 -16.87 25.25
N VAL A 8 -10.67 -16.92 24.39
CA VAL A 8 -9.76 -15.79 24.22
C VAL A 8 -10.59 -14.67 23.60
N VAL A 9 -11.18 -13.84 24.46
CA VAL A 9 -11.71 -12.54 24.05
C VAL A 9 -10.55 -11.82 23.37
N ASP A 10 -10.66 -11.56 22.07
CA ASP A 10 -9.67 -10.78 21.34
C ASP A 10 -9.73 -9.34 21.89
N LEU A 11 -8.89 -9.06 22.89
CA LEU A 11 -8.78 -7.75 23.55
C LEU A 11 -8.49 -6.60 22.56
N ARG A 12 -8.13 -6.90 21.31
CA ARG A 12 -7.92 -5.91 20.25
C ARG A 12 -9.23 -5.40 19.64
N ALA A 13 -10.34 -6.15 19.74
CA ALA A 13 -11.62 -5.75 19.16
C ALA A 13 -12.25 -4.51 19.83
N GLU A 14 -11.92 -4.25 21.10
CA GLU A 14 -12.39 -3.09 21.88
C GLU A 14 -11.30 -2.02 22.10
N ALA A 15 -10.09 -2.27 21.58
CA ALA A 15 -8.96 -1.38 21.80
C ALA A 15 -9.16 -0.05 21.08
N ARG A 16 -9.21 1.05 21.84
CA ARG A 16 -9.31 2.43 21.32
C ARG A 16 -7.97 2.99 20.82
N SER A 17 -6.87 2.25 21.04
CA SER A 17 -5.54 2.65 20.61
C SER A 17 -4.67 1.44 20.28
N ILE A 18 -3.67 1.67 19.44
CA ILE A 18 -2.61 0.75 19.06
C ILE A 18 -1.36 1.16 19.82
N ARG A 19 -0.79 0.23 20.61
CA ARG A 19 0.50 0.44 21.26
C ARG A 19 1.61 0.18 20.24
N CYS A 20 2.45 1.19 20.00
CA CYS A 20 3.56 1.10 19.07
C CYS A 20 4.85 0.81 19.85
N ILE A 21 5.62 -0.16 19.38
CA ILE A 21 6.78 -0.69 20.10
C ILE A 21 7.91 -0.89 19.09
N ASP A 22 9.11 -0.43 19.42
CA ASP A 22 10.31 -0.76 18.67
C ASP A 22 10.62 -2.26 18.84
N PRO A 23 10.58 -3.07 17.77
CA PRO A 23 10.75 -4.52 17.89
C PRO A 23 12.18 -4.94 18.28
N ALA A 24 13.19 -4.09 18.05
CA ALA A 24 14.57 -4.38 18.40
C ALA A 24 14.85 -4.11 19.89
N THR A 25 14.26 -3.07 20.46
CA THR A 25 14.54 -2.63 21.84
C THR A 25 13.41 -2.89 22.83
N ARG A 26 12.20 -3.18 22.34
CA ARG A 26 10.94 -3.20 23.09
C ARG A 26 10.55 -1.85 23.72
N ALA A 27 11.23 -0.77 23.34
CA ALA A 27 10.90 0.57 23.81
C ALA A 27 9.53 1.00 23.25
N SER A 28 8.82 1.81 24.03
CA SER A 28 7.55 2.38 23.57
C SER A 28 7.82 3.48 22.55
N LEU A 29 7.18 3.37 21.37
CA LEU A 29 7.14 4.43 20.35
C LEU A 29 5.93 5.36 20.53
N GLY A 30 5.03 5.01 21.45
CA GLY A 30 3.82 5.77 21.78
C GLY A 30 2.56 4.96 21.46
N THR A 31 1.47 5.68 21.23
CA THR A 31 0.16 5.09 20.92
C THR A 31 -0.49 5.83 19.77
N VAL A 32 -1.18 5.10 18.91
CA VAL A 32 -1.97 5.63 17.80
C VAL A 32 -3.45 5.35 18.07
N ALA A 33 -4.35 6.29 17.81
CA ALA A 33 -5.78 6.07 17.96
C ALA A 33 -6.32 5.06 16.93
N VAL A 34 -7.30 4.24 17.32
CA VAL A 34 -8.02 3.38 16.37
C VAL A 34 -9.19 4.15 15.79
N ASP A 35 -9.25 4.22 14.45
CA ASP A 35 -10.34 4.84 13.72
C ASP A 35 -11.58 3.94 13.72
N SER A 36 -12.69 4.53 14.14
CA SER A 36 -14.01 3.91 14.14
C SER A 36 -14.56 3.75 12.72
N PRO A 37 -15.56 2.88 12.50
CA PRO A 37 -16.23 2.76 11.21
C PRO A 37 -16.78 4.10 10.66
N GLU A 38 -17.25 4.99 11.54
CA GLU A 38 -17.72 6.33 11.17
C GLU A 38 -16.59 7.21 10.66
N GLN A 39 -15.42 7.16 11.33
CA GLN A 39 -14.24 7.91 10.91
C GLN A 39 -13.71 7.40 9.57
N VAL A 40 -13.74 6.08 9.35
CA VAL A 40 -13.37 5.46 8.06
C VAL A 40 -14.31 5.94 6.95
N ARG A 41 -15.64 5.93 7.17
CA ARG A 41 -16.61 6.46 6.19
C ARG A 41 -16.39 7.94 5.90
N ALA A 42 -16.07 8.74 6.92
CA ALA A 42 -15.75 10.16 6.74
C ALA A 42 -14.46 10.36 5.92
N ALA A 43 -13.45 9.52 6.12
CA ALA A 43 -12.23 9.53 5.31
C ALA A 43 -12.53 9.21 3.84
N ILE A 44 -13.29 8.14 3.57
CA ILE A 44 -13.72 7.78 2.21
C ILE A 44 -14.49 8.94 1.55
N ALA A 45 -15.38 9.61 2.28
CA ALA A 45 -16.15 10.74 1.76
C ALA A 45 -15.25 11.93 1.37
N ARG A 46 -14.26 12.27 2.20
CA ARG A 46 -13.26 13.32 1.86
C ARG A 46 -12.43 12.93 0.64
N ALA A 47 -11.94 11.70 0.60
CA ALA A 47 -11.20 11.17 -0.55
C ALA A 47 -12.02 11.26 -1.84
N ARG A 48 -13.30 10.85 -1.79
CA ARG A 48 -14.20 10.90 -2.94
C ARG A 48 -14.47 12.33 -3.41
N ALA A 49 -14.68 13.26 -2.48
CA ALA A 49 -14.87 14.67 -2.81
C ALA A 49 -13.63 15.28 -3.51
N ALA A 50 -12.43 14.96 -3.01
CA ALA A 50 -11.18 15.41 -3.61
C ALA A 50 -10.93 14.75 -4.98
N GLN A 51 -11.31 13.47 -5.13
CA GLN A 51 -11.06 12.69 -6.34
C GLN A 51 -11.76 13.25 -7.58
N ILE A 52 -12.94 13.86 -7.43
CA ILE A 52 -13.70 14.46 -8.54
C ILE A 52 -12.85 15.50 -9.28
N GLY A 53 -12.19 16.40 -8.55
CA GLY A 53 -11.30 17.39 -9.15
C GLY A 53 -10.02 16.78 -9.70
N TRP A 54 -9.49 15.76 -9.03
CA TRP A 54 -8.27 15.07 -9.45
C TRP A 54 -8.42 14.30 -10.76
N ALA A 55 -9.59 13.69 -10.98
CA ALA A 55 -9.91 12.96 -12.21
C ALA A 55 -9.78 13.81 -13.48
N GLU A 56 -10.07 15.12 -13.36
CA GLU A 56 -10.05 16.09 -14.45
C GLU A 56 -8.66 16.71 -14.70
N THR A 57 -7.67 16.42 -13.83
CA THR A 57 -6.29 16.91 -14.02
C THR A 57 -5.60 16.19 -15.19
N ASP A 58 -4.66 16.88 -15.84
CA ASP A 58 -3.83 16.29 -16.87
C ASP A 58 -2.66 15.47 -16.30
N PHE A 59 -2.00 14.69 -17.16
CA PHE A 59 -0.85 13.88 -16.75
C PHE A 59 0.36 14.71 -16.31
N ALA A 60 0.48 15.97 -16.75
CA ALA A 60 1.58 16.84 -16.33
C ALA A 60 1.46 17.18 -14.84
N LYS A 61 0.25 17.53 -14.37
CA LYS A 61 -0.03 17.78 -12.96
C LYS A 61 0.17 16.52 -12.11
N ARG A 62 -0.29 15.36 -12.59
CA ARG A 62 -0.09 14.07 -11.89
C ARG A 62 1.38 13.70 -11.76
N ARG A 63 2.16 13.88 -12.83
CA ARG A 63 3.62 13.70 -12.79
C ARG A 63 4.30 14.65 -11.81
N ALA A 64 3.90 15.92 -11.77
CA ALA A 64 4.49 16.90 -10.86
C ALA A 64 4.33 16.46 -9.39
N VAL A 65 3.15 15.98 -9.00
CA VAL A 65 2.92 15.43 -7.65
C VAL A 65 3.84 14.25 -7.37
N LEU A 66 3.94 13.29 -8.29
CA LEU A 66 4.82 12.13 -8.11
C LEU A 66 6.30 12.52 -8.07
N GLN A 67 6.71 13.54 -8.84
CA GLN A 67 8.06 14.07 -8.78
C GLN A 67 8.36 14.71 -7.42
N ARG A 68 7.41 15.46 -6.84
CA ARG A 68 7.55 15.99 -5.48
C ARG A 68 7.71 14.90 -4.43
N MET A 69 6.97 13.80 -4.55
CA MET A 69 7.15 12.65 -3.67
C MET A 69 8.55 12.03 -3.83
N ASN A 70 9.03 11.89 -5.07
CA ASN A 70 10.35 11.36 -5.36
C ASN A 70 11.45 12.22 -4.73
N ASP A 71 11.37 13.53 -4.93
CA ASP A 71 12.35 14.48 -4.41
C ASP A 71 12.36 14.48 -2.88
N HIS A 72 11.17 14.47 -2.24
CA HIS A 72 11.06 14.38 -0.79
C HIS A 72 11.71 13.12 -0.22
N ILE A 73 11.46 11.96 -0.84
CA ILE A 73 12.06 10.69 -0.40
C ILE A 73 13.58 10.71 -0.56
N LEU A 74 14.09 11.25 -1.66
CA LEU A 74 15.53 11.40 -1.88
C LEU A 74 16.18 12.30 -0.83
N GLU A 75 15.59 13.46 -0.57
CA GLU A 75 16.12 14.45 0.38
C GLU A 75 16.10 13.95 1.83
N HIS A 76 15.13 13.10 2.20
CA HIS A 76 14.92 12.63 3.57
C HIS A 76 15.21 11.13 3.73
N SER A 77 15.98 10.52 2.82
CA SER A 77 16.21 9.07 2.78
C SER A 77 16.76 8.51 4.09
N ASP A 78 17.74 9.18 4.72
CA ASP A 78 18.33 8.71 5.98
C ASP A 78 17.33 8.74 7.15
N GLU A 79 16.51 9.79 7.23
CA GLU A 79 15.47 9.91 8.26
C GLU A 79 14.39 8.84 8.07
N LEU A 80 13.97 8.61 6.82
CA LEU A 80 13.00 7.57 6.50
C LEU A 80 13.53 6.18 6.85
N VAL A 81 14.81 5.91 6.58
CA VAL A 81 15.47 4.67 7.02
C VAL A 81 15.41 4.54 8.54
N ASP A 82 15.72 5.59 9.30
CA ASP A 82 15.65 5.55 10.77
C ASP A 82 14.24 5.23 11.29
N VAL A 83 13.22 5.83 10.68
CA VAL A 83 11.81 5.62 11.02
C VAL A 83 11.40 4.17 10.74
N ILE A 84 11.73 3.68 9.54
CA ILE A 84 11.43 2.31 9.11
C ILE A 84 12.10 1.28 10.01
N VAL A 85 13.39 1.47 10.31
CA VAL A 85 14.17 0.56 11.16
C VAL A 85 13.55 0.47 12.55
N LYS A 86 13.16 1.62 13.13
CA LYS A 86 12.53 1.67 14.46
C LYS A 86 11.17 1.00 14.51
N ASP A 87 10.35 1.11 13.47
CA ASP A 87 8.97 0.60 13.50
C ASP A 87 8.87 -0.86 13.01
N ALA A 88 9.56 -1.18 11.92
CA ALA A 88 9.50 -2.51 11.29
C ALA A 88 10.63 -3.46 11.71
N GLY A 89 11.68 -2.97 12.38
CA GLY A 89 12.74 -3.79 12.96
C GLY A 89 13.78 -4.36 11.98
N LYS A 90 13.77 -3.90 10.74
CA LYS A 90 14.74 -4.35 9.72
C LYS A 90 16.07 -3.64 9.84
N THR A 91 17.11 -4.18 9.20
CA THR A 91 18.41 -3.52 9.13
C THR A 91 18.33 -2.26 8.27
N ARG A 92 19.22 -1.29 8.51
CA ARG A 92 19.33 -0.08 7.68
C ARG A 92 19.51 -0.41 6.20
N GLU A 93 20.32 -1.41 5.89
CA GLU A 93 20.55 -1.90 4.54
C GLU A 93 19.25 -2.39 3.89
N ASN A 94 18.48 -3.24 4.59
CA ASN A 94 17.21 -3.74 4.06
C ASN A 94 16.15 -2.64 3.92
N ALA A 95 16.16 -1.63 4.80
CA ALA A 95 15.32 -0.45 4.63
C ALA A 95 15.72 0.38 3.39
N LEU A 96 17.02 0.63 3.20
CA LEU A 96 17.51 1.41 2.06
C LEU A 96 17.23 0.71 0.72
N VAL A 97 17.66 -0.54 0.59
CA VAL A 97 17.55 -1.30 -0.67
C VAL A 97 16.11 -1.76 -0.91
N GLY A 98 15.46 -2.30 0.12
CA GLY A 98 14.15 -2.92 0.02
C GLY A 98 12.99 -1.91 -0.03
N GLU A 99 13.16 -0.72 0.55
CA GLU A 99 12.09 0.28 0.59
C GLU A 99 12.41 1.56 -0.15
N ILE A 100 13.46 2.28 0.25
CA ILE A 100 13.76 3.60 -0.34
C ILE A 100 14.00 3.45 -1.84
N TRP A 101 14.96 2.61 -2.25
CA TRP A 101 15.30 2.44 -3.66
C TRP A 101 14.17 1.82 -4.47
N THR A 102 13.46 0.84 -3.91
CA THR A 102 12.30 0.22 -4.55
C THR A 102 11.20 1.25 -4.86
N VAL A 103 10.90 2.15 -3.92
CA VAL A 103 9.88 3.19 -4.12
C VAL A 103 10.34 4.26 -5.10
N LEU A 104 11.61 4.69 -5.01
CA LEU A 104 12.19 5.64 -5.96
C LEU A 104 12.17 5.09 -7.38
N GLU A 105 12.48 3.81 -7.56
CA GLU A 105 12.39 3.17 -8.87
C GLU A 105 10.94 3.12 -9.39
N LYS A 106 9.99 2.79 -8.51
CA LYS A 106 8.56 2.80 -8.85
C LYS A 106 8.08 4.19 -9.28
N LEU A 107 8.48 5.23 -8.56
CA LEU A 107 8.19 6.63 -8.89
C LEU A 107 8.80 7.01 -10.24
N ARG A 108 10.10 6.81 -10.40
CA ARG A 108 10.83 7.08 -11.65
C ARG A 108 10.15 6.43 -12.85
N TRP A 109 9.84 5.13 -12.74
CA TRP A 109 9.19 4.40 -13.81
C TRP A 109 7.78 4.92 -14.09
N THR A 110 6.99 5.20 -13.05
CA THR A 110 5.59 5.67 -13.19
C THR A 110 5.53 7.07 -13.78
N ILE A 111 6.44 7.97 -13.39
CA ILE A 111 6.56 9.32 -13.95
C ILE A 111 6.89 9.23 -15.45
N ALA A 112 7.86 8.39 -15.82
CA ALA A 112 8.29 8.25 -17.20
C ALA A 112 7.25 7.55 -18.10
N ASN A 113 6.50 6.58 -17.57
CA ASN A 113 5.70 5.67 -18.38
C ASN A 113 4.20 5.72 -18.13
N GLY A 114 3.71 6.31 -17.04
CA GLY A 114 2.31 6.19 -16.64
C GLY A 114 1.31 6.72 -17.67
N GLU A 115 1.58 7.89 -18.27
CA GLU A 115 0.73 8.46 -19.33
C GLU A 115 0.69 7.54 -20.55
N ARG A 116 1.80 6.86 -20.85
CA ARG A 116 1.88 5.95 -22.00
C ARG A 116 0.85 4.83 -21.91
N TYR A 117 0.61 4.31 -20.71
CA TYR A 117 -0.28 3.18 -20.47
C TYR A 117 -1.73 3.59 -20.19
N LEU A 118 -1.98 4.87 -19.92
CA LEU A 118 -3.31 5.38 -19.57
C LEU A 118 -3.97 6.22 -20.67
N ARG A 119 -3.21 6.65 -21.68
CA ARG A 119 -3.76 7.40 -22.82
C ARG A 119 -4.71 6.53 -23.64
N SER A 120 -5.72 7.15 -24.25
CA SER A 120 -6.62 6.47 -25.19
C SER A 120 -5.85 5.89 -26.38
N GLU A 121 -6.24 4.70 -26.83
CA GLU A 121 -5.67 4.05 -28.00
C GLU A 121 -6.75 3.77 -29.05
N ALA A 122 -6.44 4.07 -30.31
CA ALA A 122 -7.33 3.72 -31.42
C ALA A 122 -7.27 2.21 -31.66
N VAL A 123 -8.42 1.58 -31.84
CA VAL A 123 -8.52 0.16 -32.18
C VAL A 123 -9.34 -0.03 -33.45
N SER A 124 -9.12 -1.14 -34.15
CA SER A 124 -9.86 -1.44 -35.38
C SER A 124 -11.35 -1.59 -35.11
N SER A 125 -12.19 -0.95 -35.94
CA SER A 125 -13.63 -1.17 -35.97
C SER A 125 -14.04 -2.39 -36.80
N GLY A 126 -13.07 -3.16 -37.31
CA GLY A 126 -13.29 -4.38 -38.08
C GLY A 126 -14.09 -4.11 -39.35
N LEU A 127 -15.16 -4.90 -39.56
CA LEU A 127 -16.05 -4.77 -40.72
C LEU A 127 -16.91 -3.50 -40.71
N LEU A 128 -16.98 -2.79 -39.58
CA LEU A 128 -17.78 -1.58 -39.42
C LEU A 128 -16.98 -0.34 -39.83
N ALA A 129 -16.58 -0.27 -41.11
CA ALA A 129 -15.70 0.78 -41.66
C ALA A 129 -16.24 2.23 -41.49
N HIS A 130 -17.54 2.39 -41.25
CA HIS A 130 -18.18 3.68 -40.97
C HIS A 130 -18.08 4.11 -39.50
N LYS A 131 -17.45 3.30 -38.63
CA LYS A 131 -17.28 3.58 -37.20
C LYS A 131 -15.81 3.78 -36.84
N ARG A 132 -15.57 4.56 -35.78
CA ARG A 132 -14.27 4.67 -35.10
C ARG A 132 -14.37 3.97 -33.74
N ALA A 133 -13.36 3.20 -33.38
CA ALA A 133 -13.27 2.54 -32.08
C ALA A 133 -12.00 2.98 -31.35
N ARG A 134 -12.07 3.09 -30.02
CA ARG A 134 -10.95 3.42 -29.16
C ARG A 134 -11.13 2.78 -27.79
N LEU A 135 -10.02 2.45 -27.13
CA LEU A 135 -10.00 2.06 -25.73
C LEU A 135 -9.64 3.28 -24.88
N GLU A 136 -10.32 3.43 -23.75
CA GLU A 136 -10.11 4.50 -22.79
C GLU A 136 -9.99 3.93 -21.39
N TYR A 137 -9.07 4.49 -20.61
CA TYR A 137 -8.92 4.20 -19.19
C TYR A 137 -9.47 5.37 -18.39
N ARG A 138 -10.42 5.09 -17.52
CA ARG A 138 -11.02 6.08 -16.62
C ARG A 138 -10.64 5.75 -15.18
N PRO A 139 -10.39 6.76 -14.32
CA PRO A 139 -10.20 6.53 -12.90
C PRO A 139 -11.39 5.75 -12.33
N LEU A 140 -11.11 4.81 -11.42
CA LEU A 140 -12.13 4.04 -10.71
C LEU A 140 -12.83 4.87 -9.64
N GLY A 141 -12.10 5.80 -9.00
CA GLY A 141 -12.60 6.61 -7.91
C GLY A 141 -11.70 6.52 -6.68
N VAL A 142 -12.22 6.01 -5.57
CA VAL A 142 -11.50 5.82 -4.31
C VAL A 142 -11.00 4.38 -4.20
N ILE A 143 -9.68 4.22 -4.11
CA ILE A 143 -9.01 2.94 -3.92
C ILE A 143 -8.74 2.74 -2.42
N GLY A 144 -9.22 1.64 -1.85
CA GLY A 144 -8.76 1.19 -0.53
C GLY A 144 -7.43 0.45 -0.65
N ALA A 145 -6.53 0.66 0.30
CA ALA A 145 -5.28 -0.10 0.40
C ALA A 145 -5.13 -0.66 1.82
N ILE A 146 -5.19 -1.98 1.99
CA ILE A 146 -4.92 -2.65 3.27
C ILE A 146 -3.57 -3.35 3.15
N ILE A 147 -2.59 -2.92 3.96
CA ILE A 147 -1.18 -3.24 3.70
C ILE A 147 -0.47 -3.82 4.94
N PRO A 148 0.55 -4.68 4.77
CA PRO A 148 1.21 -5.35 5.86
C PRO A 148 2.41 -4.53 6.37
N TRP A 149 2.96 -4.99 7.47
CA TRP A 149 4.00 -4.29 8.24
C TRP A 149 5.42 -4.50 7.75
N ASN A 150 5.67 -5.53 6.95
CA ASN A 150 7.04 -5.97 6.67
C ASN A 150 7.83 -5.02 5.77
N TYR A 151 7.18 -4.14 5.00
CA TYR A 151 7.77 -3.05 4.20
C TYR A 151 6.87 -1.81 4.23
N PRO A 152 6.80 -1.05 5.34
CA PRO A 152 5.79 -0.02 5.55
C PRO A 152 5.79 1.10 4.48
N LEU A 153 6.94 1.65 4.11
CA LEU A 153 7.04 2.70 3.10
C LEU A 153 6.64 2.16 1.74
N GLN A 154 7.23 1.03 1.34
CA GLN A 154 6.96 0.44 0.03
C GLN A 154 5.51 -0.04 -0.09
N ASN A 155 4.96 -0.68 0.94
CA ASN A 155 3.58 -1.18 0.89
C ASN A 155 2.55 -0.06 0.95
N ILE A 156 2.81 1.09 1.61
CA ILE A 156 1.90 2.24 1.57
C ILE A 156 1.97 2.93 0.20
N LEU A 157 3.18 3.19 -0.31
CA LEU A 157 3.35 4.01 -1.51
C LEU A 157 3.15 3.23 -2.81
N ASN A 158 3.45 1.93 -2.86
CA ASN A 158 3.32 1.11 -4.07
C ASN A 158 1.89 1.09 -4.66
N PRO A 159 0.79 0.96 -3.90
CA PRO A 159 -0.56 1.13 -4.45
C PRO A 159 -0.92 2.60 -4.70
N LEU A 160 -0.38 3.54 -3.90
CA LEU A 160 -0.70 4.96 -3.98
C LEU A 160 -0.19 5.61 -5.26
N ILE A 161 1.06 5.33 -5.64
CA ILE A 161 1.74 5.92 -6.82
C ILE A 161 0.94 5.69 -8.12
N PRO A 162 0.60 4.45 -8.52
CA PRO A 162 -0.18 4.21 -9.73
C PRO A 162 -1.63 4.70 -9.59
N ALA A 163 -2.22 4.66 -8.39
CA ALA A 163 -3.57 5.18 -8.16
C ALA A 163 -3.66 6.68 -8.43
N LEU A 164 -2.73 7.48 -7.88
CA LEU A 164 -2.65 8.92 -8.16
C LEU A 164 -2.40 9.20 -9.63
N MET A 165 -1.47 8.47 -10.28
CA MET A 165 -1.21 8.63 -11.72
C MET A 165 -2.47 8.36 -12.57
N ALA A 166 -3.25 7.36 -12.17
CA ALA A 166 -4.50 6.99 -12.83
C ALA A 166 -5.69 7.90 -12.46
N GLY A 167 -5.50 8.93 -11.64
CA GLY A 167 -6.55 9.90 -11.30
C GLY A 167 -7.48 9.46 -10.16
N ASN A 168 -7.05 8.51 -9.33
CA ASN A 168 -7.80 8.00 -8.19
C ASN A 168 -7.38 8.67 -6.89
N ALA A 169 -8.26 8.66 -5.90
CA ALA A 169 -7.90 8.90 -4.50
C ALA A 169 -7.64 7.58 -3.78
N VAL A 170 -6.96 7.63 -2.64
CA VAL A 170 -6.54 6.44 -1.89
C VAL A 170 -6.86 6.59 -0.41
N VAL A 171 -7.43 5.55 0.19
CA VAL A 171 -7.57 5.41 1.65
C VAL A 171 -6.72 4.22 2.09
N VAL A 172 -5.60 4.49 2.77
CA VAL A 172 -4.66 3.46 3.22
C VAL A 172 -4.93 3.08 4.68
N LYS A 173 -4.91 1.78 4.93
CA LYS A 173 -5.05 1.13 6.24
C LYS A 173 -3.84 0.22 6.48
N PRO A 174 -2.75 0.74 7.07
CA PRO A 174 -1.56 -0.04 7.38
C PRO A 174 -1.83 -1.03 8.51
N SER A 175 -1.01 -2.06 8.58
CA SER A 175 -0.99 -2.95 9.73
C SER A 175 -0.68 -2.17 11.01
N GLU A 176 -1.35 -2.58 12.10
CA GLU A 176 -1.16 -2.06 13.45
C GLU A 176 0.30 -2.12 13.93
N TRP A 177 1.10 -3.03 13.38
CA TRP A 177 2.50 -3.21 13.76
C TRP A 177 3.41 -2.08 13.28
N VAL A 178 2.97 -1.28 12.30
CA VAL A 178 3.71 -0.14 11.76
C VAL A 178 2.87 1.15 11.77
N ALA A 179 1.95 1.23 12.73
CA ALA A 179 1.03 2.36 12.85
C ALA A 179 1.75 3.68 13.16
N TRP A 180 2.91 3.61 13.81
CA TRP A 180 3.69 4.78 14.23
C TRP A 180 4.35 5.50 13.05
N SER A 181 4.94 4.76 12.11
CA SER A 181 5.58 5.34 10.92
C SER A 181 4.58 5.77 9.84
N ALA A 182 3.37 5.22 9.84
CA ALA A 182 2.40 5.40 8.78
C ALA A 182 2.01 6.87 8.51
N GLU A 183 1.83 7.68 9.56
CA GLU A 183 1.48 9.10 9.40
C GLU A 183 2.58 9.87 8.68
N ARG A 184 3.84 9.63 9.04
CA ARG A 184 5.00 10.27 8.39
C ARG A 184 5.14 9.84 6.94
N ILE A 185 4.90 8.55 6.65
CA ILE A 185 4.95 8.04 5.28
C ILE A 185 3.83 8.64 4.42
N VAL A 186 2.60 8.74 4.94
CA VAL A 186 1.47 9.33 4.22
C VAL A 186 1.64 10.83 4.03
N ALA A 187 2.31 11.52 4.96
CA ALA A 187 2.62 12.94 4.86
C ALA A 187 3.42 13.27 3.58
N ILE A 188 4.33 12.39 3.14
CA ILE A 188 5.09 12.53 1.89
C ILE A 188 4.15 12.81 0.69
N ALA A 189 3.09 12.02 0.57
CA ALA A 189 2.13 12.18 -0.53
C ALA A 189 1.23 13.41 -0.33
N LYS A 190 0.81 13.69 0.90
CA LYS A 190 -0.03 14.85 1.22
C LYS A 190 0.70 16.17 0.97
N ASP A 191 1.96 16.27 1.38
CA ASP A 191 2.78 17.47 1.21
C ASP A 191 3.09 17.70 -0.27
N ALA A 192 3.37 16.63 -1.03
CA ALA A 192 3.53 16.69 -2.47
C ALA A 192 2.26 17.20 -3.18
N LEU A 193 1.07 16.75 -2.74
CA LEU A 193 -0.22 17.23 -3.27
C LEU A 193 -0.43 18.72 -2.96
N VAL A 194 -0.20 19.14 -1.72
CA VAL A 194 -0.33 20.54 -1.30
C VAL A 194 0.62 21.44 -2.07
N ALA A 195 1.88 21.03 -2.24
CA ALA A 195 2.89 21.79 -2.99
C ALA A 195 2.48 22.03 -4.45
N GLU A 196 1.69 21.13 -5.03
CA GLU A 196 1.17 21.24 -6.40
C GLU A 196 -0.23 21.85 -6.51
N GLY A 197 -0.76 22.39 -5.39
CA GLY A 197 -2.07 23.03 -5.31
C GLY A 197 -3.24 22.04 -5.35
N CYS A 198 -2.99 20.77 -5.02
CA CYS A 198 -3.99 19.71 -4.99
C CYS A 198 -4.48 19.47 -3.56
N SER A 199 -5.67 18.89 -3.41
CA SER A 199 -6.20 18.58 -2.10
C SER A 199 -5.39 17.44 -1.45
N PRO A 200 -4.89 17.60 -0.20
CA PRO A 200 -4.27 16.51 0.53
C PRO A 200 -5.27 15.40 0.85
N ASP A 201 -6.57 15.67 0.73
CA ASP A 201 -7.60 14.66 0.99
C ASP A 201 -7.63 13.53 -0.04
N LEU A 202 -6.91 13.64 -1.17
CA LEU A 202 -6.72 12.55 -2.12
C LEU A 202 -6.02 11.33 -1.50
N VAL A 203 -5.32 11.52 -0.38
CA VAL A 203 -4.71 10.44 0.38
C VAL A 203 -5.21 10.51 1.82
N GLN A 204 -5.94 9.50 2.26
CA GLN A 204 -6.37 9.36 3.64
C GLN A 204 -5.63 8.21 4.30
N LEU A 205 -5.33 8.38 5.58
CA LEU A 205 -4.83 7.32 6.46
C LEU A 205 -5.94 6.97 7.44
N VAL A 206 -6.23 5.68 7.59
CA VAL A 206 -7.08 5.15 8.66
C VAL A 206 -6.32 4.05 9.39
N GLN A 207 -6.29 4.07 10.72
CA GLN A 207 -5.48 3.17 11.52
C GLN A 207 -6.36 2.33 12.43
N GLY A 208 -6.04 1.04 12.56
CA GLY A 208 -6.84 0.15 13.40
C GLY A 208 -6.61 -1.31 13.13
N TYR A 209 -7.51 -2.15 13.61
CA TYR A 209 -7.43 -3.61 13.49
C TYR A 209 -8.32 -4.13 12.35
N ALA A 210 -8.85 -5.34 12.50
CA ALA A 210 -9.70 -5.98 11.50
C ALA A 210 -11.00 -5.19 11.24
N GLU A 211 -11.63 -4.64 12.28
CA GLU A 211 -12.89 -3.89 12.13
C GLU A 211 -12.73 -2.61 11.31
N THR A 212 -11.64 -1.86 11.50
CA THR A 212 -11.31 -0.71 10.64
C THR A 212 -11.10 -1.15 9.18
N GLY A 213 -10.48 -2.31 8.95
CA GLY A 213 -10.34 -2.90 7.63
C GLY A 213 -11.68 -3.29 6.99
N LYS A 214 -12.56 -3.96 7.74
CA LYS A 214 -13.92 -4.29 7.29
C LYS A 214 -14.73 -3.04 6.96
N ALA A 215 -14.64 -2.01 7.80
CA ALA A 215 -15.30 -0.73 7.58
C ALA A 215 -14.79 -0.02 6.32
N LEU A 216 -13.50 -0.18 5.98
CA LEU A 216 -12.95 0.34 4.73
C LEU A 216 -13.52 -0.41 3.51
N ILE A 217 -13.53 -1.75 3.55
CA ILE A 217 -14.04 -2.60 2.46
C ILE A 217 -15.53 -2.32 2.22
N GLY A 218 -16.35 -2.30 3.27
CA GLY A 218 -17.79 -2.01 3.21
C GLY A 218 -18.15 -0.53 3.16
N GLY A 219 -17.14 0.36 3.16
CA GLY A 219 -17.34 1.81 3.25
C GLY A 219 -17.67 2.51 1.92
N GLY A 220 -17.81 1.73 0.84
CA GLY A 220 -18.09 2.26 -0.51
C GLY A 220 -16.84 2.78 -1.22
N ILE A 221 -15.73 2.03 -1.16
CA ILE A 221 -14.58 2.21 -2.06
C ILE A 221 -14.87 1.55 -3.43
N ASP A 222 -14.21 2.02 -4.48
CA ASP A 222 -14.46 1.56 -5.86
C ASP A 222 -13.55 0.40 -6.27
N SER A 223 -12.43 0.20 -5.57
CA SER A 223 -11.58 -0.99 -5.66
C SER A 223 -10.68 -1.09 -4.42
N LEU A 224 -10.13 -2.28 -4.17
CA LEU A 224 -9.28 -2.56 -3.02
C LEU A 224 -7.98 -3.24 -3.46
N VAL A 225 -6.85 -2.77 -2.96
CA VAL A 225 -5.60 -3.52 -2.96
C VAL A 225 -5.39 -4.08 -1.55
N PHE A 226 -5.30 -5.41 -1.43
CA PHE A 226 -4.95 -6.07 -0.18
C PHE A 226 -3.61 -6.77 -0.34
N ILE A 227 -2.71 -6.50 0.59
CA ILE A 227 -1.41 -7.15 0.67
C ILE A 227 -1.34 -7.83 2.06
N GLY A 228 -1.06 -9.14 2.11
CA GLY A 228 -1.02 -9.84 3.41
C GLY A 228 -1.08 -11.36 3.35
N SER A 229 -1.53 -11.99 4.44
CA SER A 229 -1.60 -13.45 4.51
C SER A 229 -2.76 -14.02 3.68
N VAL A 230 -2.61 -15.25 3.22
CA VAL A 230 -3.67 -15.96 2.47
C VAL A 230 -4.97 -16.08 3.28
N GLU A 231 -4.86 -16.34 4.59
CA GLU A 231 -6.02 -16.43 5.48
C GLU A 231 -6.79 -15.10 5.54
N ASN A 232 -6.09 -13.99 5.73
CA ASN A 232 -6.73 -12.68 5.75
C ASN A 232 -7.23 -12.28 4.36
N GLY A 233 -6.53 -12.66 3.29
CA GLY A 233 -6.99 -12.47 1.91
C GLY A 233 -8.34 -13.13 1.64
N ARG A 234 -8.57 -14.35 2.16
CA ARG A 234 -9.89 -15.01 2.07
C ARG A 234 -10.98 -14.24 2.81
N ARG A 235 -10.68 -13.70 4.00
CA ARG A 235 -11.63 -12.87 4.76
C ARG A 235 -11.95 -11.56 4.02
N VAL A 236 -10.94 -10.91 3.47
CA VAL A 236 -11.10 -9.69 2.66
C VAL A 236 -11.96 -9.96 1.43
N LEU A 237 -11.71 -11.06 0.71
CA LEU A 237 -12.52 -11.47 -0.43
C LEU A 237 -13.99 -11.68 -0.04
N ALA A 238 -14.25 -12.37 1.07
CA ALA A 238 -15.60 -12.62 1.53
C ALA A 238 -16.36 -11.31 1.80
N THR A 239 -15.73 -10.36 2.49
CA THR A 239 -16.33 -9.03 2.76
C THR A 239 -16.48 -8.21 1.47
N ALA A 240 -15.49 -8.22 0.59
CA ALA A 240 -15.54 -7.46 -0.66
C ALA A 240 -16.65 -7.96 -1.61
N ALA A 241 -16.92 -9.28 -1.60
CA ALA A 241 -17.96 -9.89 -2.41
C ALA A 241 -19.37 -9.41 -2.05
N GLU A 242 -19.62 -9.01 -0.79
CA GLU A 242 -20.93 -8.48 -0.36
C GLU A 242 -21.34 -7.21 -1.12
N SER A 243 -20.35 -6.41 -1.55
CA SER A 243 -20.55 -5.16 -2.30
C SER A 243 -19.95 -5.20 -3.71
N LEU A 244 -19.52 -6.38 -4.17
CA LEU A 244 -18.85 -6.59 -5.45
C LEU A 244 -17.64 -5.66 -5.70
N VAL A 245 -16.91 -5.31 -4.63
CA VAL A 245 -15.71 -4.46 -4.74
C VAL A 245 -14.61 -5.26 -5.45
N PRO A 246 -14.07 -4.78 -6.58
CA PRO A 246 -12.94 -5.42 -7.25
C PRO A 246 -11.71 -5.40 -6.35
N VAL A 247 -11.09 -6.58 -6.15
CA VAL A 247 -9.90 -6.71 -5.30
C VAL A 247 -8.67 -7.13 -6.10
N VAL A 248 -7.52 -6.56 -5.75
CA VAL A 248 -6.20 -7.07 -6.09
C VAL A 248 -5.61 -7.66 -4.81
N LEU A 249 -5.17 -8.92 -4.86
CA LEU A 249 -4.63 -9.64 -3.72
C LEU A 249 -3.16 -9.99 -3.95
N GLU A 250 -2.28 -9.38 -3.17
CA GLU A 250 -0.86 -9.75 -3.08
C GLU A 250 -0.67 -10.56 -1.79
N LEU A 251 -0.62 -11.88 -1.93
CA LEU A 251 -0.63 -12.81 -0.79
C LEU A 251 0.76 -13.39 -0.54
N GLY A 252 0.97 -13.95 0.65
CA GLY A 252 2.24 -14.59 1.01
C GLY A 252 2.59 -15.79 0.11
N GLY A 253 3.85 -15.88 -0.28
CA GLY A 253 4.44 -16.98 -1.03
C GLY A 253 5.09 -18.06 -0.16
N LYS A 254 5.45 -19.16 -0.81
CA LYS A 254 6.42 -20.14 -0.27
C LYS A 254 7.37 -20.51 -1.41
N ASP A 255 8.34 -19.64 -1.64
CA ASP A 255 9.06 -19.61 -2.90
C ASP A 255 10.19 -20.65 -2.93
N PRO A 256 10.14 -21.64 -3.85
CA PRO A 256 11.15 -22.69 -3.91
C PRO A 256 12.43 -22.19 -4.61
N PHE A 257 13.58 -22.59 -4.09
CA PHE A 257 14.89 -22.40 -4.72
C PHE A 257 15.48 -23.77 -5.11
N ILE A 258 15.61 -24.03 -6.41
CA ILE A 258 16.09 -25.31 -6.95
C ILE A 258 17.52 -25.15 -7.47
N VAL A 259 18.44 -25.97 -6.96
CA VAL A 259 19.84 -26.01 -7.40
C VAL A 259 20.06 -27.24 -8.28
N CYS A 260 20.34 -27.02 -9.56
CA CYS A 260 20.65 -28.09 -10.52
C CYS A 260 22.09 -28.58 -10.37
N ASP A 261 22.40 -29.71 -10.99
CA ASP A 261 23.72 -30.37 -10.94
C ASP A 261 24.83 -29.59 -11.67
N ASP A 262 24.47 -28.72 -12.61
CA ASP A 262 25.36 -27.82 -13.35
C ASP A 262 25.49 -26.42 -12.72
N ALA A 263 24.81 -26.16 -11.59
CA ALA A 263 24.82 -24.86 -10.94
C ALA A 263 26.15 -24.56 -10.22
N SER A 264 26.56 -23.29 -10.24
CA SER A 264 27.64 -22.82 -9.37
C SER A 264 27.20 -22.88 -7.91
N LEU A 265 27.77 -23.81 -7.14
CA LEU A 265 27.43 -24.00 -5.73
C LEU A 265 27.70 -22.75 -4.88
N GLU A 266 28.76 -22.01 -5.18
CA GLU A 266 29.08 -20.77 -4.46
C GLU A 266 28.00 -19.71 -4.68
N GLN A 267 27.61 -19.45 -5.93
CA GLN A 267 26.55 -18.49 -6.25
C GLN A 267 25.20 -18.94 -5.67
N ALA A 268 24.90 -20.23 -5.76
CA ALA A 268 23.68 -20.80 -5.20
C ALA A 268 23.61 -20.62 -3.68
N ALA A 269 24.72 -20.85 -2.96
CA ALA A 269 24.79 -20.63 -1.52
C ALA A 269 24.57 -19.16 -1.14
N HIS A 270 25.21 -18.22 -1.85
CA HIS A 270 25.01 -16.79 -1.61
C HIS A 270 23.57 -16.33 -1.88
N ALA A 271 22.99 -16.79 -2.99
CA ALA A 271 21.61 -16.48 -3.36
C ALA A 271 20.60 -17.06 -2.33
N ALA A 272 20.82 -18.30 -1.90
CA ALA A 272 19.97 -18.94 -0.89
C ALA A 272 20.03 -18.19 0.46
N LEU A 273 21.22 -17.81 0.92
CA LEU A 273 21.36 -17.04 2.15
C LEU A 273 20.66 -15.68 2.04
N ALA A 274 20.83 -14.95 0.94
CA ALA A 274 20.15 -13.68 0.74
C ALA A 274 18.62 -13.85 0.69
N GLY A 275 18.12 -14.80 -0.12
CA GLY A 275 16.69 -15.06 -0.27
C GLY A 275 16.02 -15.43 1.05
N CYS A 276 16.64 -16.28 1.86
CA CYS A 276 16.06 -16.75 3.12
C CYS A 276 16.17 -15.73 4.27
N PHE A 277 17.23 -14.91 4.32
CA PHE A 277 17.53 -14.08 5.50
C PHE A 277 17.32 -12.58 5.32
N ILE A 278 17.06 -12.08 4.10
CA ILE A 278 16.62 -10.69 3.90
C ILE A 278 15.39 -10.42 4.78
N ASN A 279 15.42 -9.30 5.51
CA ASN A 279 14.39 -8.90 6.44
C ASN A 279 14.07 -9.98 7.50
N ALA A 280 15.09 -10.74 7.92
CA ALA A 280 14.96 -11.90 8.81
C ALA A 280 13.97 -12.97 8.30
N GLY A 281 13.87 -13.13 6.97
CA GLY A 281 12.93 -14.05 6.33
C GLY A 281 11.48 -13.57 6.33
N GLN A 282 11.22 -12.34 6.79
CA GLN A 282 9.88 -11.75 6.86
C GLN A 282 9.57 -11.01 5.54
N ASN A 283 9.73 -11.72 4.43
CA ASN A 283 9.51 -11.21 3.08
C ASN A 283 8.49 -12.10 2.36
N CYS A 284 7.65 -11.51 1.50
CA CYS A 284 6.64 -12.27 0.76
C CYS A 284 7.25 -13.17 -0.32
N VAL A 285 8.49 -12.87 -0.74
CA VAL A 285 9.28 -13.62 -1.72
C VAL A 285 10.45 -14.40 -1.09
N ALA A 286 10.31 -14.79 0.19
CA ALA A 286 11.30 -15.56 0.96
C ALA A 286 11.18 -17.07 0.79
#